data_AF-A0A2S8FG65-F1
#
_entry.id   AF-A0A2S8FG65-F1
#
_cell.length_a   1.000
_cell.length_b   1.000
_cell.length_c   1.000
_cell.angle_alpha   90.00
_cell.angle_beta   90.00
_cell.angle_gamma   90.00
#
_symmetry.space_group_name_H-M   'P 1'
#
loop_
_entity.id
_entity.type
_entity.pdbx_description
1 polymer ?
#
loop_
_entity_poly.entity_id
_entity_poly.type
_entity_poly.pdbx_seq_one_letter_code
_entity_poly.pdbx_strand_id
1 'polypeptide(L)'
;MAQTYLLTTPDGEEVHVESSQAGEMITTASGKTVEVPTLSELKKLPLVEKEQAPVRREWSVGQSIMFVVGLLLLLGCSVSSAFLYQITPLESLDKAREVPIELIEGDVEQWSMKDTLDFWAFATSSQALGDMRGNASRDRYVLDVYESRQTFLILSVAGVVLGLVLMGSAFAFSGKSRS
;
A
#
# COMPACT_ATOMS: atom_id res chain seq x y z
N MET A 1 -19.60 -31.46 -19.14
CA MET A 1 -18.87 -31.51 -17.87
C MET A 1 -18.64 -32.97 -17.53
N ALA A 2 -17.40 -33.42 -17.38
CA ALA A 2 -17.11 -34.80 -16.99
C ALA A 2 -17.62 -35.05 -15.56
N GLN A 3 -18.17 -36.26 -15.33
CA GLN A 3 -18.55 -36.76 -14.02
C GLN A 3 -17.50 -37.79 -13.62
N THR A 4 -17.00 -37.67 -12.39
CA THR A 4 -15.99 -38.56 -11.82
C THR A 4 -16.70 -39.58 -10.95
N TYR A 5 -16.37 -40.85 -11.15
CA TYR A 5 -16.97 -42.00 -10.48
C TYR A 5 -15.88 -42.72 -9.69
N LEU A 6 -16.23 -43.28 -8.53
CA LEU A 6 -15.34 -44.15 -7.77
C LEU A 6 -15.51 -45.59 -8.25
N LEU A 7 -14.43 -46.15 -8.81
CA LEU A 7 -14.34 -47.57 -9.13
C LEU A 7 -13.61 -48.29 -7.98
N THR A 8 -14.30 -49.20 -7.30
CA THR A 8 -13.66 -50.16 -6.40
C THR A 8 -13.09 -51.31 -7.22
N THR A 9 -11.76 -51.41 -7.27
CA THR A 9 -11.06 -52.53 -7.92
C THR A 9 -11.27 -53.84 -7.16
N PRO A 10 -11.03 -55.01 -7.78
CA PRO A 10 -11.17 -56.32 -7.11
C PRO A 10 -10.28 -56.48 -5.87
N ASP A 11 -9.21 -55.68 -5.79
CA ASP A 11 -8.27 -55.63 -4.66
C ASP A 11 -8.73 -54.68 -3.54
N GLY A 12 -9.89 -54.02 -3.69
CA GLY A 12 -10.47 -53.10 -2.71
C GLY A 12 -9.97 -51.66 -2.79
N GLU A 13 -9.18 -51.29 -3.80
CA GLU A 13 -8.70 -49.92 -3.98
C GLU A 13 -9.74 -49.05 -4.71
N GLU A 14 -9.93 -47.83 -4.20
CA GLU A 14 -10.80 -46.80 -4.74
C GLU A 14 -10.06 -45.94 -5.77
N VAL A 15 -10.48 -46.01 -7.03
CA VAL A 15 -9.87 -45.26 -8.14
C VAL A 15 -10.88 -44.26 -8.70
N HIS A 16 -10.47 -43.00 -8.80
CA HIS A 16 -11.25 -41.96 -9.45
C HIS A 16 -11.17 -42.12 -10.97
N VAL A 17 -12.31 -42.37 -11.61
CA VAL A 17 -12.40 -42.55 -13.06
C VAL A 17 -13.36 -41.54 -13.66
N GLU A 18 -12.94 -40.87 -14.72
CA GLU A 18 -13.81 -39.94 -15.44
C GLU A 18 -14.71 -40.68 -16.44
N SER A 19 -15.91 -40.15 -16.70
CA SER A 19 -16.85 -40.70 -17.70
C SER A 19 -16.26 -40.83 -19.12
N SER A 20 -15.20 -40.08 -19.43
CA SER A 20 -14.44 -40.11 -20.69
C SER A 20 -13.54 -41.33 -20.83
N GLN A 21 -13.18 -41.99 -19.72
CA GLN A 21 -12.27 -43.13 -19.65
C GLN A 21 -13.01 -44.48 -19.62
N ALA A 22 -14.32 -44.47 -19.90
CA ALA A 22 -15.16 -45.66 -19.89
C ALA A 22 -14.77 -46.63 -21.02
N GLY A 23 -14.50 -47.90 -20.68
CA GLY A 23 -14.01 -48.90 -21.63
C GLY A 23 -12.51 -48.77 -21.95
N GLU A 24 -11.77 -47.94 -21.21
CA GLU A 24 -10.32 -47.82 -21.34
C GLU A 24 -9.61 -48.67 -20.27
N MET A 25 -8.38 -49.09 -20.55
CA MET A 25 -7.55 -49.86 -19.62
C MET A 25 -6.72 -48.88 -18.78
N ILE A 26 -7.07 -48.73 -17.50
CA ILE A 26 -6.32 -47.86 -16.58
C ILE A 26 -5.37 -48.69 -15.72
N THR A 27 -4.20 -48.14 -15.44
CA THR A 27 -3.24 -48.73 -14.50
C THR A 27 -3.51 -48.19 -13.10
N THR A 28 -3.75 -49.08 -12.14
CA THR A 28 -3.97 -48.73 -10.73
C THR A 28 -2.65 -48.36 -10.06
N ALA A 29 -2.72 -47.71 -8.89
CA ALA A 29 -1.53 -47.32 -8.12
C ALA A 29 -0.67 -48.53 -7.70
N SER A 30 -1.27 -49.71 -7.59
CA SER A 30 -0.59 -50.99 -7.34
C SER A 30 -0.06 -51.67 -8.62
N GLY A 31 -0.11 -51.00 -9.77
CA GLY A 31 0.54 -51.41 -11.02
C GLY A 31 -0.21 -52.47 -11.81
N LYS A 32 -1.46 -52.79 -11.45
CA LYS A 32 -2.31 -53.72 -12.20
C LYS A 32 -3.15 -52.96 -13.22
N THR A 33 -3.33 -53.55 -14.39
CA THR A 33 -4.20 -52.99 -15.43
C THR A 33 -5.62 -53.49 -15.20
N VAL A 34 -6.54 -52.57 -14.95
CA VAL A 34 -7.96 -52.85 -14.74
C VAL A 34 -8.76 -52.20 -15.85
N GLU A 35 -9.64 -52.97 -16.48
CA GLU A 35 -10.55 -52.46 -17.50
C GLU A 35 -11.64 -51.63 -16.83
N VAL A 36 -11.79 -50.37 -17.25
CA VAL A 36 -12.86 -49.50 -16.76
C VAL A 36 -14.19 -50.03 -17.31
N PRO A 37 -15.19 -50.31 -16.45
CA PRO A 37 -16.50 -50.78 -16.89
C PRO A 37 -17.14 -49.84 -17.92
N THR A 38 -17.99 -50.41 -18.77
CA THR A 38 -18.68 -49.64 -19.81
C THR A 38 -19.55 -48.54 -19.21
N LEU A 39 -19.84 -47.48 -19.99
CA LEU A 39 -20.65 -46.33 -19.57
C LEU A 39 -21.99 -46.71 -18.90
N SER A 40 -22.59 -47.84 -19.29
CA SER A 40 -23.85 -48.33 -18.72
C SER A 40 -23.71 -48.88 -17.29
N GLU A 41 -22.52 -49.38 -16.94
CA GLU A 41 -22.20 -49.94 -15.62
C GLU A 41 -21.64 -48.87 -14.68
N LEU A 42 -20.89 -47.89 -15.21
CA LEU A 42 -20.45 -46.70 -14.47
C LEU A 42 -21.64 -45.90 -13.87
N LYS A 43 -22.77 -45.83 -14.59
CA LYS A 43 -23.99 -45.16 -14.11
C LYS A 43 -24.64 -45.83 -12.89
N LYS A 44 -24.25 -47.06 -12.55
CA LYS A 44 -24.74 -47.79 -11.37
C LYS A 44 -23.84 -47.60 -10.15
N LEU A 45 -22.66 -47.00 -10.32
CA LEU A 45 -21.73 -46.72 -9.24
C LEU A 45 -22.14 -45.45 -8.47
N PRO A 46 -21.83 -45.36 -7.18
CA PRO A 46 -22.11 -44.15 -6.40
C PRO A 46 -21.34 -42.97 -7.01
N LEU A 47 -22.07 -41.91 -7.34
CA LEU A 47 -21.47 -40.66 -7.80
C LEU A 47 -20.63 -40.07 -6.67
N VAL A 48 -19.38 -39.72 -6.96
CA VAL A 48 -18.60 -38.85 -6.08
C VAL A 48 -19.27 -37.49 -6.12
N GLU A 49 -19.80 -37.07 -4.98
CA GLU A 49 -20.31 -35.72 -4.81
C GLU A 49 -19.16 -34.77 -5.15
N LYS A 50 -19.25 -34.11 -6.31
CA LYS A 50 -18.23 -33.17 -6.78
C LYS A 50 -17.88 -32.26 -5.61
N GLU A 51 -16.60 -32.25 -5.22
CA GLU A 51 -16.06 -31.23 -4.33
C GLU A 51 -16.64 -29.89 -4.76
N GLN A 52 -17.45 -29.30 -3.88
CA GLN A 52 -18.13 -28.04 -4.17
C GLN A 52 -17.05 -27.07 -4.61
N ALA A 53 -17.13 -26.61 -5.85
CA ALA A 53 -16.18 -25.63 -6.37
C ALA A 53 -16.10 -24.48 -5.36
N PRO A 54 -14.90 -24.02 -4.98
CA PRO A 54 -14.76 -23.03 -3.92
C PRO A 54 -15.62 -21.83 -4.28
N VAL A 55 -16.51 -21.44 -3.34
CA VAL A 55 -17.45 -20.34 -3.52
C VAL A 55 -16.63 -19.11 -3.94
N ARG A 56 -16.71 -18.76 -5.23
CA ARG A 56 -16.05 -17.56 -5.74
C ARG A 56 -16.73 -16.38 -5.10
N ARG A 57 -16.04 -15.75 -4.15
CA ARG A 57 -16.50 -14.55 -3.48
C ARG A 57 -16.55 -13.43 -4.51
N GLU A 58 -17.75 -13.14 -5.02
CA GLU A 58 -17.96 -12.01 -5.91
C GLU A 58 -17.80 -10.71 -5.11
N TRP A 59 -16.86 -9.86 -5.54
CA TRP A 59 -16.68 -8.54 -4.96
C TRP A 59 -17.78 -7.63 -5.48
N SER A 60 -18.48 -6.94 -4.57
CA SER A 60 -19.39 -5.89 -4.98
C SER A 60 -18.61 -4.67 -5.49
N VAL A 61 -19.20 -3.92 -6.43
CA VAL A 61 -18.59 -2.69 -6.96
C VAL A 61 -18.20 -1.70 -5.85
N GLY A 62 -19.01 -1.60 -4.80
CA GLY A 62 -18.72 -0.77 -3.63
C GLY A 62 -17.47 -1.20 -2.87
N GLN A 63 -17.25 -2.51 -2.71
CA GLN A 63 -16.04 -3.04 -2.06
C GLN A 63 -14.79 -2.74 -2.89
N SER A 64 -14.87 -2.91 -4.21
CA SER A 64 -13.77 -2.58 -5.10
C SER A 64 -13.40 -1.09 -5.03
N ILE A 65 -14.40 -0.19 -5.00
CA ILE A 65 -14.16 1.25 -4.85
C ILE A 65 -13.51 1.56 -3.50
N MET A 66 -14.03 1.04 -2.39
CA MET A 66 -13.46 1.27 -1.06
C MET A 66 -12.02 0.78 -0.97
N PHE A 67 -11.72 -0.39 -1.55
CA PHE A 67 -10.38 -0.94 -1.59
C PHE A 67 -9.43 -0.05 -2.41
N VAL A 68 -9.83 0.38 -3.61
CA VAL A 68 -9.00 1.22 -4.49
C VAL A 68 -8.75 2.59 -3.85
N VAL A 69 -9.77 3.23 -3.29
CA VAL A 69 -9.63 4.52 -2.60
C VAL A 69 -8.71 4.39 -1.38
N GLY A 70 -8.90 3.33 -0.57
CA GLY A 70 -8.04 3.08 0.58
C GLY A 70 -6.58 2.83 0.18
N LEU A 71 -6.35 2.07 -0.90
CA LEU A 71 -5.03 1.82 -1.46
C LEU A 71 -4.36 3.10 -1.97
N LEU A 72 -5.11 3.96 -2.67
CA LEU A 72 -4.60 5.24 -3.16
C LEU A 72 -4.21 6.18 -2.01
N LEU A 73 -5.01 6.24 -0.94
CA LEU A 73 -4.67 7.02 0.24
C LEU A 73 -3.41 6.49 0.92
N LEU A 74 -3.31 5.18 1.09
CA LEU A 74 -2.15 4.55 1.73
C LEU A 74 -0.87 4.81 0.94
N LEU A 75 -0.89 4.57 -0.38
CA LEU A 75 0.28 4.79 -1.24
C LEU A 75 0.60 6.28 -1.39
N GLY A 76 -0.41 7.12 -1.65
CA GLY A 76 -0.24 8.55 -1.85
C GLY A 76 0.36 9.24 -0.62
N CYS A 77 -0.18 8.99 0.56
CA CYS A 77 0.34 9.56 1.81
C CYS A 77 1.73 9.02 2.13
N SER A 78 2.00 7.72 1.94
CA SER A 78 3.30 7.13 2.24
C SER A 78 4.40 7.66 1.31
N VAL A 79 4.15 7.68 0.00
CA VAL A 79 5.13 8.16 -1.00
C VAL A 79 5.38 9.65 -0.84
N SER A 80 4.32 10.44 -0.66
CA SER A 80 4.45 11.89 -0.50
C SER A 80 5.19 12.25 0.79
N SER A 81 4.93 11.55 1.90
CA SER A 81 5.68 11.73 3.15
C SER A 81 7.16 11.36 2.99
N ALA A 82 7.46 10.21 2.39
CA ALA A 82 8.85 9.80 2.15
C ALA A 82 9.59 10.79 1.24
N PHE A 83 8.93 11.29 0.20
CA PHE A 83 9.50 12.28 -0.72
C PHE A 83 9.83 13.59 -0.01
N LEU A 84 8.89 14.15 0.76
CA LEU A 84 9.13 15.37 1.55
C LEU A 84 10.27 15.20 2.56
N TYR A 85 10.36 14.03 3.19
CA TYR A 85 11.46 13.73 4.12
C TYR A 85 12.83 13.71 3.45
N GLN A 86 12.92 13.29 2.17
CA GLN A 86 14.19 13.25 1.45
C GLN A 86 14.63 14.63 0.96
N ILE A 87 13.71 15.46 0.48
CA ILE A 87 14.06 16.77 -0.09
C ILE A 87 14.31 17.84 0.97
N THR A 88 13.89 17.62 2.22
CA THR A 88 14.02 18.58 3.31
C THR A 88 14.87 18.04 4.47
N PRO A 89 16.21 18.00 4.32
CA PRO A 89 17.10 17.57 5.38
C PRO A 89 17.08 18.55 6.57
N LEU A 90 16.87 18.01 7.78
CA LEU A 90 16.83 18.75 9.06
C LEU A 90 18.11 19.56 9.31
N GLU A 91 19.24 19.13 8.79
CA GLU A 91 20.56 19.79 8.90
C GLU A 91 20.59 21.20 8.30
N SER A 92 19.65 21.51 7.40
CA SER A 92 19.50 22.86 6.83
C SER A 92 18.86 23.86 7.81
N LEU A 93 18.26 23.39 8.91
CA LEU A 93 17.58 24.23 9.91
C LEU A 93 18.57 24.84 10.90
N ASP A 94 19.55 24.07 11.37
CA ASP A 94 20.53 24.57 12.34
C ASP A 94 21.37 25.70 11.73
N LYS A 95 21.71 25.60 10.45
CA LYS A 95 22.44 26.65 9.71
C LYS A 95 21.59 27.89 9.40
N ALA A 96 20.28 27.75 9.26
CA ALA A 96 19.39 28.90 9.03
C ALA A 96 19.23 29.76 10.30
N ARG A 97 19.26 29.11 11.48
CA ARG A 97 19.16 29.77 12.78
C ARG A 97 20.41 30.56 13.21
N GLU A 98 21.54 30.36 12.54
CA GLU A 98 22.82 31.02 12.88
C GLU A 98 22.93 32.46 12.37
N VAL A 99 22.01 32.92 11.52
CA VAL A 99 21.99 34.32 11.09
C VAL A 99 21.44 35.14 12.25
N PRO A 100 22.18 36.14 12.77
CA PRO A 100 21.75 36.88 13.95
C PRO A 100 20.55 37.77 13.59
N ILE A 101 19.35 37.23 13.78
CA ILE A 101 18.06 37.94 13.65
C ILE A 101 18.05 39.17 14.57
N GLU A 102 18.77 39.11 15.69
CA GLU A 102 18.98 40.22 16.63
C GLU A 102 19.61 41.47 15.96
N LEU A 103 20.40 41.30 14.89
CA LEU A 103 21.00 42.43 14.17
C LEU A 103 20.01 43.15 13.25
N ILE A 104 18.85 42.56 12.96
CA ILE A 104 17.84 43.08 12.03
C ILE A 104 16.57 43.53 12.77
N GLU A 105 16.24 42.91 13.92
CA GLU A 105 15.06 43.25 14.74
C GLU A 105 15.30 44.39 15.77
N GLY A 106 16.54 44.83 15.95
CA GLY A 106 16.87 45.93 16.88
C GLY A 106 16.42 47.30 16.36
N ASP A 107 15.94 48.16 17.27
CA ASP A 107 15.62 49.56 16.98
C ASP A 107 16.89 50.30 16.53
N VAL A 108 16.94 50.70 15.24
CA VAL A 108 18.11 51.34 14.62
C VAL A 108 18.50 52.61 15.36
N GLU A 109 17.56 53.26 16.04
CA GLU A 109 17.80 54.46 16.85
C GLU A 109 18.63 54.17 18.12
N GLN A 110 18.68 52.91 18.56
CA GLN A 110 19.43 52.48 19.73
C GLN A 110 20.79 51.87 19.39
N TRP A 111 21.13 51.78 18.11
CA TRP A 111 22.38 51.17 17.68
C TRP A 111 23.57 52.03 18.06
N SER A 112 24.62 51.40 18.59
CA SER A 112 25.88 52.08 18.77
C SER A 112 26.54 52.35 17.41
N MET A 113 27.49 53.29 17.37
CA MET A 113 28.30 53.54 16.17
C MET A 113 29.04 52.27 15.72
N LYS A 114 29.41 51.40 16.65
CA LYS A 114 30.06 50.13 16.34
C LYS A 114 29.09 49.19 15.63
N ASP A 115 27.88 49.02 16.16
CA ASP A 115 26.84 48.16 15.56
C ASP A 115 26.46 48.64 14.16
N THR A 116 26.42 49.97 13.95
CA THR A 116 26.16 50.59 12.66
C THR A 116 27.27 50.28 11.63
N LEU A 117 28.54 50.32 12.06
CA LEU A 117 29.67 50.00 11.19
C LEU A 117 29.75 48.50 10.88
N ASP A 118 29.47 47.65 11.86
CA ASP A 118 29.44 46.21 11.71
C ASP A 118 28.30 45.80 10.76
N PHE A 119 27.12 46.41 10.88
CA PHE A 119 26.01 46.23 9.94
C PHE A 119 26.36 46.75 8.54
N TRP A 120 27.00 47.91 8.41
CA TRP A 120 27.41 48.44 7.11
C TRP A 120 28.44 47.54 6.41
N ALA A 121 29.43 47.04 7.16
CA ALA A 121 30.42 46.08 6.66
C ALA A 121 29.76 44.76 6.22
N PHE A 122 28.78 44.28 6.97
CA PHE A 122 27.95 43.16 6.58
C PHE A 122 27.18 43.47 5.29
N ALA A 123 26.36 44.52 5.26
CA ALA A 123 25.47 44.89 4.15
C ALA A 123 26.20 45.19 2.83
N THR A 124 27.45 45.66 2.90
CA THR A 124 28.30 45.92 1.73
C THR A 124 29.09 44.70 1.26
N SER A 125 29.10 43.60 2.02
CA SER A 125 29.64 42.34 1.54
C SER A 125 28.84 41.85 0.33
N SER A 126 29.52 41.32 -0.68
CA SER A 126 28.90 40.84 -1.92
C SER A 126 27.89 39.69 -1.70
N GLN A 127 27.92 39.08 -0.52
CA GLN A 127 27.03 37.99 -0.12
C GLN A 127 25.83 38.47 0.71
N ALA A 128 25.90 39.59 1.43
CA ALA A 128 24.83 40.00 2.35
C ALA A 128 23.50 40.30 1.68
N LEU A 129 23.48 40.87 0.47
CA LEU A 129 22.22 41.04 -0.29
C LEU A 129 21.63 39.69 -0.72
N GLY A 130 22.48 38.70 -1.02
CA GLY A 130 22.08 37.32 -1.30
C GLY A 130 21.58 36.59 -0.07
N ASP A 131 22.24 36.80 1.07
CA ASP A 131 21.87 36.21 2.36
C ASP A 131 20.63 36.87 2.95
N MET A 132 20.44 38.19 2.87
CA MET A 132 19.21 38.86 3.30
C MET A 132 18.00 38.47 2.43
N ARG A 133 18.18 38.38 1.10
CA ARG A 133 17.12 37.98 0.16
C ARG A 133 16.83 36.47 0.23
N GLY A 134 17.89 35.70 0.46
CA GLY A 134 17.86 34.27 0.75
C GLY A 134 17.15 34.00 2.07
N ASN A 135 17.54 34.64 3.17
CA ASN A 135 17.02 34.38 4.52
C ASN A 135 15.61 34.91 4.74
N ALA A 136 15.23 36.07 4.19
CA ALA A 136 13.84 36.54 4.30
C ALA A 136 12.83 35.60 3.61
N SER A 137 13.26 34.88 2.56
CA SER A 137 12.46 33.84 1.90
C SER A 137 12.66 32.46 2.51
N ARG A 138 13.88 32.15 2.97
CA ARG A 138 14.28 30.84 3.48
C ARG A 138 13.87 30.62 4.94
N ASP A 139 13.85 31.63 5.80
CA ASP A 139 13.38 31.52 7.18
C ASP A 139 11.86 31.39 7.23
N ARG A 140 11.13 32.15 6.38
CA ARG A 140 9.70 31.91 6.15
C ARG A 140 9.46 30.54 5.55
N TYR A 141 10.24 30.13 4.56
CA TYR A 141 10.14 28.79 3.98
C TYR A 141 10.45 27.72 5.03
N VAL A 142 11.42 27.93 5.92
CA VAL A 142 11.80 26.98 6.98
C VAL A 142 10.72 26.87 8.04
N LEU A 143 10.18 27.98 8.51
CA LEU A 143 9.06 28.00 9.46
C LEU A 143 7.78 27.42 8.83
N ASP A 144 7.44 27.83 7.59
CA ASP A 144 6.34 27.25 6.82
C ASP A 144 6.56 25.76 6.62
N VAL A 145 7.78 25.32 6.29
CA VAL A 145 8.10 23.91 6.09
C VAL A 145 8.04 23.15 7.40
N TYR A 146 8.42 23.74 8.53
CA TYR A 146 8.33 23.06 9.83
C TYR A 146 6.87 22.92 10.31
N GLU A 147 6.09 23.99 10.28
CA GLU A 147 4.65 23.95 10.57
C GLU A 147 3.91 23.05 9.56
N SER A 148 4.26 23.16 8.28
CA SER A 148 3.71 22.30 7.23
C SER A 148 4.15 20.87 7.42
N ARG A 149 5.35 20.56 7.91
CA ARG A 149 5.82 19.17 8.07
C ARG A 149 5.13 18.45 9.22
N GLN A 150 4.91 19.12 10.36
CA GLN A 150 4.09 18.54 11.42
C GLN A 150 2.65 18.31 10.94
N THR A 151 2.05 19.31 10.30
CA THR A 151 0.70 19.20 9.72
C THR A 151 0.63 18.09 8.67
N PHE A 152 1.64 18.00 7.80
CA PHE A 152 1.75 17.02 6.73
C PHE A 152 1.96 15.61 7.27
N LEU A 153 2.76 15.44 8.32
CA LEU A 153 2.92 14.17 9.03
C LEU A 153 1.60 13.72 9.64
N ILE A 154 0.92 14.61 10.36
CA ILE A 154 -0.37 14.32 10.98
C ILE A 154 -1.39 13.91 9.91
N LEU A 155 -1.49 14.68 8.81
CA LEU A 155 -2.38 14.37 7.70
C LEU A 155 -2.00 13.07 6.99
N SER A 156 -0.71 12.78 6.83
CA SER A 156 -0.24 11.54 6.20
C SER A 156 -0.56 10.32 7.05
N VAL A 157 -0.32 10.40 8.36
CA VAL A 157 -0.67 9.33 9.30
C VAL A 157 -2.19 9.13 9.33
N ALA A 158 -2.96 10.22 9.43
CA ALA A 158 -4.41 10.15 9.37
C ALA A 158 -4.91 9.52 8.05
N GLY A 159 -4.31 9.89 6.91
CA GLY A 159 -4.63 9.34 5.59
C GLY A 159 -4.30 7.85 5.48
N VAL A 160 -3.16 7.40 6.02
CA VAL A 160 -2.78 5.99 6.06
C VAL A 160 -3.75 5.18 6.93
N VAL A 161 -4.07 5.68 8.13
CA VAL A 161 -5.05 5.03 9.03
C VAL A 161 -6.42 4.93 8.36
N LEU A 162 -6.89 6.02 7.74
CA LEU A 162 -8.16 6.02 7.00
C LEU A 162 -8.14 5.05 5.83
N GLY A 163 -7.03 4.99 5.08
CA GLY A 163 -6.84 4.05 3.98
C GLY A 163 -6.92 2.59 4.44
N LEU A 164 -6.26 2.26 5.54
CA LEU A 164 -6.32 0.93 6.17
C LEU A 164 -7.72 0.58 6.64
N VAL A 165 -8.44 1.53 7.26
CA VAL A 165 -9.83 1.32 7.70
C VAL A 165 -10.74 1.06 6.51
N LEU A 166 -10.61 1.82 5.42
CA LEU A 166 -11.39 1.61 4.20
C LEU A 166 -11.10 0.25 3.57
N MET A 167 -9.81 -0.12 3.43
CA MET A 167 -9.44 -1.43 2.91
C MET A 167 -9.98 -2.56 3.80
N GLY A 168 -9.81 -2.46 5.12
CA GLY A 168 -10.32 -3.46 6.07
C GLY A 168 -11.85 -3.57 6.03
N SER A 169 -12.56 -2.45 5.90
CA SER A 169 -14.01 -2.44 5.78
C SER A 169 -14.49 -3.16 4.50
N ALA A 170 -13.76 -3.04 3.39
CA ALA A 170 -14.08 -3.75 2.16
C ALA A 170 -14.05 -5.29 2.35
N PHE A 171 -13.17 -5.80 3.22
CA PHE A 171 -13.12 -7.23 3.55
C PHE A 171 -14.17 -7.65 4.59
N ALA A 172 -14.51 -6.77 5.54
CA ALA A 172 -15.48 -7.04 6.61
C ALA A 172 -16.92 -7.11 6.08
N PHE A 173 -17.29 -6.26 5.12
CA PHE A 173 -18.61 -6.28 4.49
C PHE A 173 -18.66 -7.34 3.39
N SER A 174 -18.56 -8.63 3.73
CA SER A 174 -18.72 -9.72 2.74
C SER A 174 -20.10 -9.63 2.09
N GLY A 175 -20.14 -9.36 0.78
CA GLY A 175 -21.37 -9.42 -0.01
C GLY A 175 -22.09 -10.75 0.21
N LYS A 176 -23.42 -10.69 0.36
CA LYS A 176 -24.30 -11.86 0.50
C LYS A 176 -23.85 -12.95 -0.48
N SER A 177 -23.42 -14.10 0.05
CA SER A 177 -23.31 -15.32 -0.72
C SER A 177 -24.69 -15.58 -1.33
N ARG A 178 -24.81 -15.45 -2.66
CA ARG A 178 -25.98 -15.96 -3.37
C ARG A 178 -25.83 -17.47 -3.39
N SER A 179 -26.44 -18.10 -2.38
CA SER A 179 -26.85 -19.50 -2.41
C SER A 179 -27.93 -19.72 -3.46
#